data_AF-L0DPZ8-F1
#
_entry.id   AF-L0DPZ8-F1
#
_cell.length_a   1.000
_cell.length_b   1.000
_cell.length_c   1.000
_cell.angle_alpha   90.00
_cell.angle_beta   90.00
_cell.angle_gamma   90.00
#
_symmetry.space_group_name_H-M   'P 1'
#
loop_
_entity.id
_entity.type
_entity.pdbx_description
1 polymer ?
#
loop_
_entity_poly.entity_id
_entity_poly.type
_entity_poly.pdbx_seq_one_letter_code
_entity_poly.pdbx_strand_id
1 'polypeptide(L)'
;MIRLYNACKGQSLILPTASETVDRREGFTVFRWLLRFLRVWGEKTGMLILLASVMMGLIWLDSYLTRPDQGVIGDDYPGAGIVVRSKQLHFWLPETVRELASPLSQVQTLRDHKDLRRFLESRHQESLRYAVTTRAYQANGGHSDITFIRRPYEDPHYFQEFLDILAGSGGKLDGNTVADFLGASVHIISKERLNRSLSEMITERQVW
;
A
#
# COMPACT_ATOMS: atom_id res chain seq x y z
N MET A 1 -27.75 -17.20 -15.50
CA MET A 1 -28.74 -17.51 -14.46
C MET A 1 -29.05 -16.20 -13.74
N ILE A 2 -30.27 -15.69 -13.94
CA ILE A 2 -30.71 -14.33 -13.60
C ILE A 2 -31.44 -14.37 -12.25
N ARG A 3 -31.09 -13.48 -11.31
CA ARG A 3 -31.97 -13.09 -10.20
C ARG A 3 -31.88 -11.58 -9.98
N LEU A 4 -32.86 -10.88 -10.56
CA LEU A 4 -33.27 -9.53 -10.20
C LEU A 4 -34.05 -9.61 -8.89
N TYR A 5 -33.71 -8.79 -7.90
CA TYR A 5 -34.58 -8.49 -6.76
C TYR A 5 -34.83 -7.00 -6.69
N ASN A 6 -36.02 -6.61 -7.16
CA ASN A 6 -36.69 -5.37 -6.81
C ASN A 6 -37.18 -5.47 -5.36
N ALA A 7 -36.98 -4.44 -4.55
CA ALA A 7 -37.74 -4.23 -3.33
C ALA A 7 -38.08 -2.75 -3.17
N CYS A 8 -39.36 -2.48 -3.41
CA CYS A 8 -40.08 -1.23 -3.25
C CYS A 8 -40.56 -1.08 -1.80
N LYS A 9 -40.31 0.06 -1.16
CA LYS A 9 -41.00 0.57 0.04
C LYS A 9 -40.59 2.04 0.18
N GLY A 10 -41.44 3.04 0.00
CA GLY A 10 -42.83 3.16 0.46
C GLY A 10 -42.82 3.91 1.79
N GLN A 11 -42.63 5.23 1.77
CA GLN A 11 -42.84 6.08 2.94
C GLN A 11 -43.41 7.45 2.54
N SER A 12 -44.74 7.49 2.60
CA SER A 12 -45.60 8.53 3.18
C SER A 12 -45.19 10.00 3.04
N LEU A 13 -45.83 10.65 2.06
CA LEU A 13 -46.16 12.08 2.08
C LEU A 13 -46.92 12.42 3.36
N ILE A 14 -46.35 13.31 4.18
CA ILE A 14 -47.08 14.06 5.21
C ILE A 14 -47.19 15.49 4.68
N LEU A 15 -48.41 15.88 4.30
CA LEU A 15 -48.82 17.25 4.02
C LEU A 15 -49.19 17.94 5.35
N PRO A 16 -48.50 19.01 5.77
CA PRO A 16 -49.05 19.93 6.74
C PRO A 16 -49.78 21.08 6.02
N THR A 17 -51.10 21.02 6.09
CA THR A 17 -52.03 22.15 5.96
C THR A 17 -51.90 23.04 7.20
N ALA A 18 -51.45 24.29 7.02
CA ALA A 18 -51.88 25.42 7.85
C ALA A 18 -51.38 26.72 7.21
N SER A 19 -52.31 27.46 6.63
CA SER A 19 -52.14 28.83 6.15
C SER A 19 -52.02 29.77 7.34
N GLU A 20 -50.81 30.22 7.64
CA GLU A 20 -50.57 31.33 8.56
C GLU A 20 -50.15 32.55 7.74
N THR A 21 -51.10 33.44 7.51
CA THR A 21 -50.86 34.75 6.89
C THR A 21 -50.13 35.63 7.90
N VAL A 22 -48.81 35.48 7.94
CA VAL A 22 -47.92 36.39 8.67
C VAL A 22 -47.94 37.75 7.99
N ASP A 23 -48.35 38.74 8.79
CA ASP A 23 -48.51 40.14 8.42
C ASP A 23 -47.22 40.71 7.81
N ARG A 24 -47.32 41.04 6.51
CA ARG A 24 -46.22 41.37 5.61
C ARG A 24 -46.13 42.88 5.44
N ARG A 25 -46.05 43.66 6.53
CA ARG A 25 -45.88 45.12 6.44
C ARG A 25 -44.88 45.78 7.39
N GLU A 26 -44.13 45.04 8.20
CA GLU A 26 -43.10 45.66 9.06
C GLU A 26 -41.63 45.26 8.75
N GLY A 27 -41.39 44.35 7.81
CA GLY A 27 -40.03 43.86 7.51
C GLY A 27 -39.14 44.76 6.62
N PHE A 28 -39.65 45.87 6.06
CA PHE A 28 -38.93 46.60 5.00
C PHE A 28 -37.99 47.71 5.51
N THR A 29 -38.14 48.18 6.75
CA THR A 29 -37.28 49.23 7.32
C THR A 29 -36.02 48.66 7.99
N VAL A 30 -36.13 47.51 8.67
CA VAL A 30 -35.00 46.84 9.33
C VAL A 30 -33.98 46.33 8.31
N PHE A 31 -34.45 45.82 7.16
CA PHE A 31 -33.59 45.26 6.11
C PHE A 31 -32.70 46.33 5.43
N ARG A 32 -33.20 47.58 5.30
CA ARG A 32 -32.45 48.69 4.70
C ARG A 32 -31.33 49.21 5.60
N TRP A 33 -31.52 49.16 6.92
CA TRP A 33 -30.48 49.51 7.90
C TRP A 33 -29.39 48.44 7.96
N LEU A 34 -29.78 47.16 7.89
CA LEU A 34 -28.84 46.03 7.87
C LEU A 34 -27.92 46.06 6.63
N LEU A 35 -28.47 46.37 5.44
CA LEU A 35 -27.69 46.48 4.21
C LEU A 35 -26.69 47.65 4.20
N ARG A 36 -26.99 48.77 4.89
CA ARG A 36 -26.03 49.87 5.07
C ARG A 36 -24.92 49.50 6.06
N PHE A 37 -25.25 48.78 7.13
CA PHE A 37 -24.25 48.27 8.07
C PHE A 37 -23.31 47.24 7.40
N LEU A 38 -23.87 46.32 6.62
CA LEU A 38 -23.12 45.34 5.81
C LEU A 38 -22.16 45.99 4.80
N ARG A 39 -22.53 47.15 4.22
CA ARG A 39 -21.69 47.85 3.23
C ARG A 39 -20.50 48.59 3.86
N VAL A 40 -20.66 49.16 5.06
CA VAL A 40 -19.58 49.88 5.76
C VAL A 40 -18.65 48.93 6.50
N TRP A 41 -19.16 47.78 6.97
CA TRP A 41 -18.34 46.76 7.63
C TRP A 41 -17.69 45.76 6.66
N GLY A 42 -18.15 45.69 5.41
CA GLY A 42 -17.83 44.63 4.44
C GLY A 42 -16.34 44.48 4.12
N GLU A 43 -15.56 45.58 4.08
CA GLU A 43 -14.14 45.47 3.74
C GLU A 43 -13.29 44.89 4.88
N LYS A 44 -13.52 45.32 6.13
CA LYS A 44 -12.71 44.85 7.27
C LYS A 44 -13.20 43.54 7.86
N THR A 45 -14.51 43.30 7.88
CA THR A 45 -15.05 42.04 8.42
C THR A 45 -14.89 40.87 7.45
N GLY A 46 -14.97 41.11 6.14
CA GLY A 46 -14.69 40.08 5.14
C GLY A 46 -13.27 39.51 5.26
N MET A 47 -12.29 40.38 5.50
CA MET A 47 -10.90 39.95 5.70
C MET A 47 -10.73 39.09 6.96
N LEU A 48 -11.39 39.45 8.08
CA LEU A 48 -11.32 38.66 9.32
C LEU A 48 -11.95 37.27 9.16
N ILE A 49 -13.10 37.18 8.47
CA ILE A 49 -13.77 35.89 8.23
C ILE A 49 -12.91 35.00 7.33
N LEU A 50 -12.31 35.57 6.27
CA LEU A 50 -11.45 34.82 5.36
C LEU A 50 -10.16 34.36 6.06
N LEU A 51 -9.56 35.21 6.89
CA LEU A 51 -8.40 34.84 7.72
C LEU A 51 -8.76 33.72 8.70
N ALA A 52 -9.91 33.81 9.38
CA ALA A 52 -10.37 32.79 10.30
C ALA A 52 -10.64 31.45 9.59
N SER A 53 -11.21 31.46 8.38
CA SER A 53 -11.45 30.22 7.63
C SER A 53 -10.15 29.57 7.15
N VAL A 54 -9.17 30.36 6.72
CA VAL A 54 -7.83 29.86 6.35
C VAL A 54 -7.13 29.25 7.57
N MET A 55 -7.16 29.94 8.72
CA MET A 55 -6.58 29.41 9.96
C MET A 55 -7.28 28.12 10.41
N MET A 56 -8.60 28.06 10.33
CA MET A 56 -9.36 26.85 10.67
C MET A 56 -9.03 25.70 9.71
N GLY A 57 -8.89 25.98 8.41
CA GLY A 57 -8.49 24.99 7.40
C GLY A 57 -7.07 24.47 7.61
N LEU A 58 -6.14 25.33 8.02
CA LEU A 58 -4.76 24.94 8.35
C LEU A 58 -4.71 24.08 9.62
N ILE A 59 -5.47 24.41 10.66
CA ILE A 59 -5.58 23.58 11.88
C ILE A 59 -6.19 22.21 11.54
N TRP A 60 -7.19 22.18 10.65
CA TRP A 60 -7.80 20.93 10.22
C TRP A 60 -6.82 20.08 9.39
N LEU A 61 -6.07 20.69 8.48
CA LEU A 61 -5.01 19.98 7.75
C LEU A 61 -3.89 19.48 8.67
N ASP A 62 -3.50 20.28 9.66
CA ASP A 62 -2.51 19.88 10.67
C ASP A 62 -3.03 18.73 11.52
N SER A 63 -4.34 18.65 11.81
CA SER A 63 -4.93 17.49 12.50
C SER A 63 -4.96 16.20 11.66
N TYR A 64 -4.93 16.31 10.33
CA TYR A 64 -4.76 15.15 9.43
C TYR A 64 -3.29 14.82 9.15
N LEU A 65 -2.39 15.79 9.32
CA LEU A 65 -0.94 15.63 9.15
C LEU A 65 -0.19 15.37 10.45
N THR A 66 -0.83 15.55 11.61
CA THR A 66 -0.33 15.10 12.91
C THR A 66 -0.40 13.58 12.92
N ARG A 67 0.72 13.04 12.45
CA ARG A 67 1.29 11.73 12.75
C ARG A 67 0.59 11.09 13.96
N PRO A 68 0.01 9.88 13.83
CA PRO A 68 -0.57 9.18 14.97
C PRO A 68 0.57 8.82 15.93
N ASP A 69 0.81 9.71 16.89
CA ASP A 69 1.75 9.55 18.00
C ASP A 69 1.00 9.76 19.33
N GLN A 70 -0.15 9.10 19.46
CA GLN A 70 -0.73 8.83 20.76
C GLN A 70 -0.71 7.32 20.97
N GLY A 71 0.44 6.87 21.43
CA GLY A 71 0.67 5.55 21.98
C GLY A 71 -0.32 5.28 23.10
N VAL A 72 -1.32 4.46 22.80
CA VAL A 72 -1.75 3.47 23.78
C VAL A 72 -0.55 2.56 23.97
N ILE A 73 0.06 2.59 25.15
CA ILE A 73 1.05 1.61 25.61
C ILE A 73 0.29 0.28 25.76
N GLY A 74 -0.01 -0.36 24.63
CA GLY A 74 -0.50 -1.71 24.56
C GLY A 74 0.65 -2.52 24.00
N ASP A 75 1.22 -3.39 24.84
CA ASP A 75 2.26 -4.39 24.53
C ASP A 75 2.65 -4.39 23.05
N ASP A 76 3.62 -3.54 22.71
CA ASP A 76 4.06 -3.30 21.34
C ASP A 76 4.50 -4.62 20.72
N TYR A 77 3.61 -5.24 19.95
CA TYR A 77 3.99 -6.37 19.13
C TYR A 77 5.09 -5.89 18.16
N PRO A 78 6.22 -6.60 18.06
CA PRO A 78 7.28 -6.25 17.11
C PRO A 78 6.69 -6.22 15.70
N GLY A 79 6.42 -5.02 15.19
CA GLY A 79 5.69 -4.84 13.92
C GLY A 79 4.79 -3.60 13.84
N ALA A 80 4.41 -2.96 14.95
CA ALA A 80 3.50 -1.81 14.94
C ALA A 80 4.12 -0.46 14.52
N GLY A 81 5.45 -0.39 14.39
CA GLY A 81 6.16 0.85 14.04
C GLY A 81 6.10 1.21 12.55
N ILE A 82 6.14 2.51 12.23
CA ILE A 82 6.25 3.01 10.85
C ILE A 82 7.57 2.51 10.24
N VAL A 83 7.48 1.77 9.14
CA VAL A 83 8.64 1.30 8.37
C VAL A 83 9.26 2.48 7.63
N VAL A 84 10.52 2.80 7.95
CA VAL A 84 11.27 3.91 7.32
C VAL A 84 12.22 3.44 6.23
N ARG A 85 12.59 2.16 6.25
CA ARG A 85 13.51 1.56 5.28
C ARG A 85 13.29 0.06 5.19
N SER A 86 13.34 -0.50 3.99
CA SER A 86 13.40 -1.95 3.77
C SER A 86 14.76 -2.35 3.18
N LYS A 87 15.30 -3.48 3.61
CA LYS A 87 16.50 -4.09 3.03
C LYS A 87 16.26 -5.56 2.75
N GLN A 88 16.62 -6.04 1.57
CA GLN A 88 16.52 -7.46 1.25
C GLN A 88 17.71 -8.22 1.87
N LEU A 89 17.43 -9.32 2.58
CA LEU A 89 18.44 -10.09 3.31
C LEU A 89 18.75 -11.43 2.66
N HIS A 90 17.71 -12.15 2.26
CA HIS A 90 17.84 -13.53 1.80
C HIS A 90 16.94 -13.80 0.59
N PHE A 91 17.51 -14.46 -0.40
CA PHE A 91 16.77 -15.10 -1.49
C PHE A 91 16.85 -16.60 -1.33
N TRP A 92 15.72 -17.26 -1.33
CA TRP A 92 15.62 -18.72 -1.26
C TRP A 92 15.13 -19.21 -2.62
N LEU A 93 16.05 -19.77 -3.39
CA LEU A 93 15.82 -20.24 -4.74
C LEU A 93 15.83 -21.77 -4.75
N PRO A 94 14.88 -22.44 -5.44
CA PRO A 94 14.98 -23.86 -5.65
C PRO A 94 16.17 -24.18 -6.55
N GLU A 95 16.76 -25.35 -6.38
CA GLU A 95 17.95 -25.77 -7.14
C GLU A 95 17.75 -25.69 -8.66
N THR A 96 16.52 -25.89 -9.14
CA THR A 96 16.17 -25.74 -10.56
C THR A 96 16.40 -24.36 -11.14
N VAL A 97 16.43 -23.32 -10.30
CA VAL A 97 16.70 -21.92 -10.70
C VAL A 97 18.20 -21.66 -10.87
N ARG A 98 19.06 -22.51 -10.31
CA ARG A 98 20.51 -22.41 -10.54
C ARG A 98 20.86 -22.56 -12.01
N GLU A 99 20.15 -23.43 -12.72
CA GLU A 99 20.32 -23.58 -14.17
C GLU A 99 19.91 -22.30 -14.91
N LEU A 100 18.81 -21.66 -14.51
CA LEU A 100 18.35 -20.37 -15.04
C LEU A 100 19.35 -19.24 -14.82
N ALA A 101 20.05 -19.26 -13.68
CA ALA A 101 21.10 -18.28 -13.36
C ALA A 101 22.40 -18.50 -14.16
N SER A 102 22.54 -19.63 -14.88
CA SER A 102 23.74 -19.87 -15.66
C SER A 102 23.85 -18.89 -16.83
N PRO A 103 25.05 -18.34 -17.13
CA PRO A 103 25.25 -17.40 -18.23
C PRO A 103 24.78 -17.94 -19.58
N LEU A 104 24.89 -19.24 -19.81
CA LEU A 104 24.43 -19.90 -21.03
C LEU A 104 22.91 -19.84 -21.22
N SER A 105 22.16 -19.88 -20.11
CA SER A 105 20.69 -19.80 -20.14
C SER A 105 20.21 -18.36 -20.32
N GLN A 106 20.93 -17.38 -19.78
CA GLN A 106 20.62 -15.95 -19.94
C GLN A 106 20.79 -15.46 -21.39
N VAL A 107 21.60 -16.14 -22.21
CA VAL A 107 21.79 -15.83 -23.64
C VAL A 107 20.50 -16.10 -24.43
N GLN A 108 19.67 -17.06 -24.02
CA GLN A 108 18.29 -17.19 -24.51
C GLN A 108 17.41 -16.20 -23.74
N THR A 109 17.34 -15.00 -24.29
CA THR A 109 16.86 -13.79 -23.61
C THR A 109 15.42 -13.97 -23.15
N LEU A 110 15.20 -14.16 -21.84
CA LEU A 110 13.90 -14.00 -21.21
C LEU A 110 13.52 -12.52 -21.25
N ARG A 111 12.90 -12.07 -22.34
CA ARG A 111 12.60 -10.63 -22.56
C ARG A 111 11.35 -10.17 -21.87
N ASP A 112 10.36 -11.06 -21.77
CA ASP A 112 9.08 -10.79 -21.15
C ASP A 112 8.58 -11.98 -20.32
N HIS A 113 7.48 -11.75 -19.61
CA HIS A 113 6.85 -12.76 -18.77
C HIS A 113 6.34 -13.98 -19.57
N LYS A 114 5.93 -13.81 -20.83
CA LYS A 114 5.50 -14.92 -21.69
C LYS A 114 6.66 -15.83 -22.03
N ASP A 115 7.84 -15.27 -22.30
CA ASP A 115 9.05 -16.04 -22.56
C ASP A 115 9.47 -16.85 -21.33
N LEU A 116 9.42 -16.25 -20.14
CA LEU A 116 9.63 -16.98 -18.89
C LEU A 116 8.60 -18.10 -18.72
N ARG A 117 7.33 -17.83 -18.98
CA ARG A 117 6.27 -18.83 -18.84
C ARG A 117 6.51 -20.04 -19.75
N ARG A 118 6.78 -19.81 -21.03
CA ARG A 118 7.10 -20.86 -22.01
C ARG A 118 8.35 -21.64 -21.61
N PHE A 119 9.37 -20.94 -21.12
CA PHE A 119 10.60 -21.57 -20.64
C PHE A 119 10.30 -22.53 -19.48
N LEU A 120 9.53 -22.07 -18.48
CA LEU A 120 9.14 -22.90 -17.33
C LEU A 120 8.25 -24.08 -17.76
N GLU A 121 7.30 -23.88 -18.68
CA GLU A 121 6.46 -24.95 -19.24
C GLU A 121 7.28 -26.03 -19.96
N SER A 122 8.25 -25.62 -20.78
CA SER A 122 9.14 -26.55 -21.49
C SER A 122 9.96 -27.47 -20.56
N ARG A 123 10.08 -27.08 -19.29
CA ARG A 123 10.82 -27.80 -18.25
C ARG A 123 9.93 -28.39 -17.16
N HIS A 124 8.61 -28.29 -17.29
CA HIS A 124 7.64 -28.71 -16.27
C HIS A 124 7.88 -28.05 -14.90
N GLN A 125 8.13 -26.74 -14.91
CA GLN A 125 8.41 -25.90 -13.74
C GLN A 125 7.37 -24.79 -13.52
N GLU A 126 6.12 -25.03 -13.91
CA GLU A 126 5.00 -24.10 -13.75
C GLU A 126 4.74 -23.79 -12.26
N SER A 127 5.05 -24.74 -11.38
CA SER A 127 4.92 -24.59 -9.93
C SER A 127 6.12 -23.92 -9.26
N LEU A 128 6.97 -23.22 -10.02
CA LEU A 128 8.18 -22.58 -9.48
C LEU A 128 7.81 -21.53 -8.43
N ARG A 129 8.47 -21.61 -7.27
CA ARG A 129 8.34 -20.65 -6.17
C ARG A 129 9.72 -20.22 -5.72
N TYR A 130 9.83 -18.98 -5.26
CA TYR A 130 11.00 -18.51 -4.52
C TYR A 130 10.54 -17.73 -3.29
N ALA A 131 11.41 -17.61 -2.29
CA ALA A 131 11.13 -16.78 -1.13
C ALA A 131 12.13 -15.63 -1.00
N VAL A 132 11.63 -14.47 -0.61
CA VAL A 132 12.43 -13.26 -0.35
C VAL A 132 12.23 -12.87 1.10
N THR A 133 13.31 -12.70 1.84
CA THR A 133 13.26 -12.16 3.22
C THR A 133 13.72 -10.73 3.21
N THR A 134 12.85 -9.82 3.65
CA THR A 134 13.08 -8.38 3.72
C THR A 134 13.08 -7.93 5.18
N ARG A 135 14.13 -7.25 5.60
CA ARG A 135 14.20 -6.54 6.87
C ARG A 135 13.60 -5.15 6.74
N ALA A 136 12.49 -4.92 7.42
CA ALA A 136 11.88 -3.62 7.56
C ALA A 136 12.41 -2.95 8.83
N TYR A 137 13.09 -1.82 8.69
CA TYR A 137 13.54 -0.97 9.80
C TYR A 137 12.45 0.04 10.16
N GLN A 138 12.17 0.16 11.44
CA GLN A 138 11.14 1.03 12.00
C GLN A 138 11.72 2.37 12.48
N ALA A 139 10.90 3.40 12.54
CA ALA A 139 11.30 4.74 13.00
C ALA A 139 11.82 4.77 14.46
N ASN A 140 11.40 3.80 15.29
CA ASN A 140 11.84 3.64 16.68
C ASN A 140 13.20 2.92 16.81
N GLY A 141 13.88 2.61 15.69
CA GLY A 141 15.14 1.86 15.67
C GLY A 141 14.99 0.34 15.68
N GLY A 142 13.76 -0.18 15.86
CA GLY A 142 13.46 -1.60 15.75
C GLY A 142 13.54 -2.11 14.30
N HIS A 143 13.45 -3.42 14.13
CA HIS A 143 13.28 -4.03 12.82
C HIS A 143 12.44 -5.30 12.88
N SER A 144 11.83 -5.65 11.76
CA SER A 144 11.09 -6.90 11.57
C SER A 144 11.50 -7.55 10.25
N ASP A 145 11.76 -8.85 10.27
CA ASP A 145 12.05 -9.62 9.07
C ASP A 145 10.76 -10.26 8.54
N ILE A 146 10.44 -9.98 7.28
CA ILE A 146 9.23 -10.45 6.61
C ILE A 146 9.64 -11.32 5.43
N THR A 147 9.15 -12.56 5.38
CA THR A 147 9.40 -13.48 4.27
C THR A 147 8.18 -13.55 3.35
N PHE A 148 8.40 -13.28 2.07
CA PHE A 148 7.39 -13.39 1.01
C PHE A 148 7.68 -14.59 0.14
N ILE A 149 6.67 -15.39 -0.18
CA ILE A 149 6.76 -16.42 -1.23
C ILE A 149 6.13 -15.87 -2.50
N ARG A 150 6.89 -15.91 -3.60
CA ARG A 150 6.50 -15.40 -4.90
C ARG A 150 6.39 -16.53 -5.92
N ARG A 151 5.54 -16.32 -6.93
CA ARG A 151 5.25 -17.28 -8.00
C ARG A 151 5.38 -16.58 -9.36
N PRO A 152 6.60 -16.53 -9.93
CA PRO A 152 6.85 -15.75 -11.14
C PRO A 152 6.13 -16.33 -12.37
N TYR A 153 5.72 -17.60 -12.34
CA TYR A 153 4.90 -18.20 -13.39
C TYR A 153 3.47 -17.62 -13.42
N GLU A 154 2.83 -17.50 -12.26
CA GLU A 154 1.41 -17.13 -12.11
C GLU A 154 1.21 -15.60 -12.18
N ASP A 155 2.13 -14.82 -11.61
CA ASP A 155 1.97 -13.38 -11.44
C ASP A 155 3.09 -12.58 -12.16
N PRO A 156 2.76 -11.82 -13.23
CA PRO A 156 3.73 -11.06 -14.00
C PRO A 156 4.38 -9.92 -13.22
N HIS A 157 3.78 -9.45 -12.11
CA HIS A 157 4.37 -8.37 -11.31
C HIS A 157 5.72 -8.77 -10.68
N TYR A 158 5.96 -10.06 -10.48
CA TYR A 158 7.21 -10.58 -9.93
C TYR A 158 8.25 -10.93 -11.00
N PHE A 159 7.95 -10.73 -12.28
CA PHE A 159 8.87 -11.06 -13.38
C PHE A 159 10.19 -10.29 -13.27
N GLN A 160 10.13 -8.97 -13.14
CA GLN A 160 11.33 -8.13 -13.07
C GLN A 160 12.15 -8.44 -11.81
N GLU A 161 11.49 -8.54 -10.65
CA GLU A 161 12.14 -8.93 -9.39
C GLU A 161 12.87 -10.28 -9.54
N PHE A 162 12.24 -11.26 -10.18
CA PHE A 162 12.84 -12.56 -10.43
C PHE A 162 14.07 -12.49 -11.35
N LEU A 163 14.02 -11.69 -12.43
CA LEU A 163 15.17 -11.47 -13.31
C LEU A 163 16.32 -10.78 -12.58
N ASP A 164 16.03 -9.78 -11.75
CA ASP A 164 17.03 -9.06 -10.97
C ASP A 164 17.74 -10.00 -9.98
N ILE A 165 16.97 -10.89 -9.33
CA ILE A 165 17.50 -11.93 -8.45
C ILE A 165 18.38 -12.92 -9.24
N LEU A 166 17.94 -13.34 -10.43
CA LEU A 166 18.72 -14.23 -11.30
C LEU A 166 20.05 -13.58 -11.71
N ALA A 167 20.02 -12.33 -12.15
CA ALA A 167 21.22 -11.57 -12.51
C ALA A 167 22.19 -11.45 -11.33
N GLY A 168 21.68 -11.09 -10.15
CA GLY A 168 22.47 -11.00 -8.92
C GLY A 168 23.06 -12.34 -8.48
N SER A 169 22.30 -13.43 -8.60
CA SER A 169 22.76 -14.78 -8.23
C SER A 169 23.84 -15.33 -9.18
N GLY A 170 23.86 -14.89 -10.43
CA GLY A 170 24.89 -15.23 -11.41
C GLY A 170 26.23 -14.49 -11.22
N GLY A 171 26.34 -13.64 -10.19
CA GLY A 171 27.57 -12.88 -9.89
C GLY A 171 27.79 -11.67 -10.80
N LYS A 172 26.80 -11.28 -11.60
CA LYS A 172 26.86 -10.13 -12.51
C LYS A 172 25.81 -9.10 -12.11
N LEU A 173 26.13 -8.31 -11.09
CA LEU A 173 25.36 -7.13 -10.74
C LEU A 173 25.82 -5.98 -11.64
N ASP A 174 25.01 -5.65 -12.63
CA ASP A 174 25.19 -4.41 -13.39
C ASP A 174 24.93 -3.25 -12.42
N GLY A 175 25.88 -2.33 -12.26
CA GLY A 175 25.91 -1.33 -11.17
C GLY A 175 24.75 -0.32 -11.14
N ASN A 176 23.73 -0.49 -11.98
CA ASN A 176 22.54 0.33 -12.08
C ASN A 176 21.29 -0.34 -11.47
N THR A 177 21.35 -1.63 -11.13
CA THR A 177 20.21 -2.35 -10.56
C THR A 177 20.19 -2.16 -9.03
N VAL A 178 19.39 -1.17 -8.62
CA VAL A 178 18.82 -0.89 -7.29
C VAL A 178 19.70 -1.28 -6.09
N ALA A 179 20.24 -0.26 -5.41
CA ALA A 179 21.09 -0.35 -4.22
C ALA A 179 20.56 -1.23 -3.07
N ASP A 180 19.29 -1.66 -3.11
CA ASP A 180 18.64 -2.47 -2.08
C ASP A 180 18.97 -3.98 -2.15
N PHE A 181 19.54 -4.45 -3.26
CA PHE A 181 19.96 -5.86 -3.42
C PHE A 181 21.41 -6.12 -2.98
N LEU A 182 22.19 -5.05 -2.78
CA LEU A 182 23.61 -5.15 -2.38
C LEU A 182 23.72 -5.76 -0.97
N GLY A 183 24.17 -7.01 -0.93
CA GLY A 183 24.43 -7.77 0.30
C GLY A 183 23.35 -8.76 0.70
N ALA A 184 22.32 -8.98 -0.13
CA ALA A 184 21.41 -10.09 0.07
C ALA A 184 22.13 -11.42 -0.23
N SER A 185 21.90 -12.43 0.61
CA SER A 185 22.47 -13.76 0.46
C SER A 185 21.53 -14.66 -0.32
N VAL A 186 22.06 -15.39 -1.30
CA VAL A 186 21.29 -16.38 -2.08
C VAL A 186 21.50 -17.76 -1.47
N HIS A 187 20.39 -18.40 -1.11
CA HIS A 187 20.32 -19.73 -0.54
C HIS A 187 19.62 -20.66 -1.52
N ILE A 188 20.24 -21.81 -1.79
CA ILE A 188 19.60 -22.87 -2.56
C ILE A 188 18.83 -23.74 -1.58
N ILE A 189 17.53 -23.91 -1.82
CA ILE A 189 16.65 -24.72 -0.98
C ILE A 189 16.05 -25.87 -1.80
N SER A 190 15.89 -27.03 -1.18
CA SER A 190 15.25 -28.16 -1.84
C SER A 190 13.76 -27.88 -2.07
N LYS A 191 13.19 -28.43 -3.15
CA LYS A 191 11.76 -28.23 -3.50
C LYS A 191 10.83 -28.69 -2.38
N GLU A 192 11.22 -29.73 -1.65
CA GLU A 192 10.44 -30.32 -0.55
C GLU A 192 10.25 -29.33 0.59
N ARG A 193 11.27 -28.51 0.89
CA ARG A 193 11.18 -27.49 1.94
C ARG A 193 10.31 -26.29 1.53
N LEU A 194 10.38 -25.86 0.27
CA LEU A 194 9.50 -24.80 -0.26
C LEU A 194 8.01 -25.20 -0.28
N ASN A 195 7.73 -26.50 -0.33
CA ASN A 195 6.37 -27.03 -0.30
C ASN A 195 5.84 -27.28 1.12
N ARG A 196 6.69 -27.31 2.14
CA ARG A 196 6.21 -27.31 3.54
C ARG A 196 5.50 -26.00 3.82
N SER A 197 4.46 -26.07 4.66
CA SER A 197 3.66 -24.91 5.02
C SER A 197 4.57 -23.79 5.55
N LEU A 198 4.41 -22.58 5.03
CA LEU A 198 5.15 -21.37 5.46
C LEU A 198 5.17 -21.23 6.99
N SER A 199 4.09 -21.64 7.65
CA SER A 199 3.95 -21.64 9.10
C SER A 199 5.01 -22.49 9.83
N GLU A 200 5.50 -23.58 9.23
CA GLU A 200 6.53 -24.43 9.84
C GLU A 200 7.94 -23.86 9.67
N MET A 201 8.22 -23.21 8.54
CA MET A 201 9.53 -22.60 8.27
C MET A 201 9.81 -21.37 9.14
N ILE A 202 8.77 -20.60 9.49
CA ILE A 202 8.93 -19.39 10.32
C ILE A 202 9.27 -19.77 11.77
N THR A 203 8.70 -20.87 12.29
CA THR A 203 8.93 -21.30 13.68
C THR A 203 10.36 -21.81 13.92
N GLU A 204 10.98 -22.44 12.91
CA GLU A 204 12.33 -23.03 13.06
C GLU A 204 13.44 -21.97 13.22
N ARG A 205 13.21 -20.73 12.77
CA ARG A 205 14.23 -19.67 12.75
C ARG A 205 14.28 -18.79 13.99
N GLN A 206 13.33 -18.93 14.92
CA GLN A 206 13.34 -18.20 16.21
C GLN A 206 14.15 -18.90 17.30
N VAL A 207 14.83 -20.02 17.00
CA VAL A 207 15.51 -20.87 17.99
C VAL A 207 17.05 -20.84 17.87
N TRP A 208 17.61 -19.96 17.04
CA TRP A 208 19.07 -19.82 16.87
C TRP A 208 19.56 -18.43 17.25
#